data_AF-A0A439RGW2-F1
#
_entry.id   AF-A0A439RGW2-F1
#
_cell.length_a   1.000
_cell.length_b   1.000
_cell.length_c   1.000
_cell.angle_alpha   90.00
_cell.angle_beta   90.00
_cell.angle_gamma   90.00
#
_symmetry.space_group_name_H-M   'P 1'
#
loop_
_entity.id
_entity.type
_entity.pdbx_description
1 polymer ?
#
loop_
_entity_poly.entity_id
_entity_poly.type
_entity_poly.pdbx_seq_one_letter_code
_entity_poly.pdbx_strand_id
1 'polypeptide(L)'
;MDMTFKGAARRLDDLDLPRLGASIGVGEDEIHAFLDVETSGHGFDAQGRPVILFEPHVFYRNLAGAARATAVAAGLAYAKWGEKPYPRDSYPRLKAACAIDETAALRSASWGLGQVLGENFRAAGFLTVQAMVEAMMADEALQLAAAVNFIAANRLDGKLRKHDWAGFAKGYNGASYGKNAYDIRLAEAFRKWSGIRDTPPAAAPVPIPQPPQPNGSTPAKAEPGKAGVRRGPFSGPFSGPLSGLRAAVLAPLVAAILSLFRKAPSLFRKAKP
;
A
#
# COMPACT_ATOMS: atom_id res chain seq x y z
N MET A 1 -2.14 18.42 -2.20
CA MET A 1 -2.32 17.42 -3.29
C MET A 1 -3.58 17.76 -4.10
N ASP A 2 -3.76 17.26 -5.34
CA ASP A 2 -5.06 17.37 -6.03
C ASP A 2 -6.14 16.53 -5.32
N MET A 3 -7.17 17.20 -4.79
CA MET A 3 -8.28 16.60 -4.03
C MET A 3 -9.35 15.93 -4.90
N THR A 4 -9.19 15.90 -6.23
CA THR A 4 -10.01 15.04 -7.10
C THR A 4 -9.65 13.57 -6.95
N PHE A 5 -8.41 13.28 -6.54
CA PHE A 5 -7.81 11.95 -6.46
C PHE A 5 -7.80 11.18 -7.79
N LYS A 6 -7.65 11.90 -8.90
CA LYS A 6 -7.58 11.33 -10.24
C LYS A 6 -6.16 11.50 -10.80
N GLY A 7 -5.72 10.50 -11.54
CA GLY A 7 -4.45 10.52 -12.27
C GLY A 7 -4.60 9.82 -13.61
N ALA A 8 -3.49 9.29 -14.14
CA ALA A 8 -3.49 8.57 -15.42
C ALA A 8 -4.31 7.27 -15.37
N ALA A 9 -4.50 6.68 -14.18
CA ALA A 9 -5.28 5.46 -13.95
C ALA A 9 -4.91 4.30 -14.90
N ARG A 10 -3.61 4.12 -15.19
CA ARG A 10 -3.11 3.04 -16.06
C ARG A 10 -3.41 1.69 -15.44
N ARG A 11 -3.87 0.74 -16.27
CA ARG A 11 -4.18 -0.62 -15.84
C ARG A 11 -2.91 -1.48 -15.80
N LEU A 12 -2.98 -2.54 -15.01
CA LEU A 12 -1.91 -3.52 -14.88
C LEU A 12 -1.68 -4.21 -16.24
N ASP A 13 -0.41 -4.35 -16.62
CA ASP A 13 0.00 -5.13 -17.79
C ASP A 13 0.35 -6.58 -17.38
N ASP A 14 0.19 -7.53 -18.30
CA ASP A 14 0.46 -8.96 -18.03
C ASP A 14 1.89 -9.21 -17.52
N LEU A 15 2.86 -8.39 -17.96
CA LEU A 15 4.27 -8.50 -17.56
C LEU A 15 4.56 -7.94 -16.16
N ASP A 16 3.63 -7.19 -15.55
CA ASP A 16 3.85 -6.59 -14.23
C ASP A 16 3.90 -7.65 -13.12
N LEU A 17 3.01 -8.64 -13.17
CA LEU A 17 2.90 -9.68 -12.16
C LEU A 17 4.16 -10.55 -12.08
N PRO A 18 4.65 -11.19 -13.17
CA PRO A 18 5.85 -12.03 -13.10
C PRO A 18 7.08 -11.21 -12.71
N ARG A 19 7.18 -9.96 -13.19
CA ARG A 19 8.29 -9.08 -12.87
C ARG A 19 8.32 -8.67 -11.40
N LEU A 20 7.20 -8.21 -10.86
CA LEU A 20 7.12 -7.79 -9.46
C LEU A 20 7.20 -8.99 -8.52
N GLY A 21 6.63 -10.14 -8.89
CA GLY A 21 6.82 -11.41 -8.18
C GLY A 21 8.29 -11.80 -8.08
N ALA A 22 9.03 -11.75 -9.19
CA ALA A 22 10.45 -12.10 -9.22
C ALA A 22 11.29 -11.24 -8.26
N SER A 23 10.92 -9.97 -8.03
CA SER A 23 11.62 -9.08 -7.10
C SER A 23 11.61 -9.56 -5.64
N ILE A 24 10.65 -10.42 -5.27
CA ILE A 24 10.54 -11.07 -3.96
C ILE A 24 10.70 -12.59 -4.07
N GLY A 25 11.20 -13.10 -5.21
CA GLY A 25 11.49 -14.51 -5.44
C GLY A 25 10.26 -15.41 -5.51
N VAL A 26 9.11 -14.91 -5.97
CA VAL A 26 7.90 -15.70 -6.26
C VAL A 26 7.54 -15.61 -7.74
N GLY A 27 6.69 -16.51 -8.23
CA GLY A 27 6.15 -16.46 -9.58
C GLY A 27 4.92 -15.54 -9.67
N GLU A 28 4.35 -15.42 -10.86
CA GLU A 28 3.10 -14.66 -11.03
C GLU A 28 1.90 -15.36 -10.40
N ASP A 29 1.95 -16.68 -10.17
CA ASP A 29 0.87 -17.44 -9.52
C ASP A 29 0.61 -16.97 -8.09
N GLU A 30 1.66 -16.77 -7.30
CA GLU A 30 1.52 -16.23 -5.95
C GLU A 30 0.97 -14.80 -5.98
N ILE A 31 1.37 -13.99 -6.96
CA ILE A 31 0.89 -12.61 -7.11
C ILE A 31 -0.57 -12.58 -7.55
N HIS A 32 -0.96 -13.44 -8.48
CA HIS A 32 -2.35 -13.63 -8.88
C HIS A 32 -3.22 -14.11 -7.71
N ALA A 33 -2.73 -15.08 -6.94
CA ALA A 33 -3.43 -15.58 -5.76
C ALA A 33 -3.64 -14.47 -4.72
N PHE A 34 -2.59 -13.69 -4.45
CA PHE A 34 -2.66 -12.51 -3.59
C PHE A 34 -3.71 -11.51 -4.10
N LEU A 35 -3.66 -11.13 -5.37
CA LEU A 35 -4.60 -10.15 -5.92
C LEU A 35 -6.06 -10.63 -5.96
N ASP A 36 -6.31 -11.91 -6.29
CA ASP A 36 -7.66 -12.50 -6.31
C ASP A 36 -8.31 -12.53 -4.92
N VAL A 37 -7.50 -12.59 -3.85
CA VAL A 37 -8.00 -12.62 -2.47
C VAL A 37 -8.11 -11.24 -1.85
N GLU A 38 -7.13 -10.38 -2.10
CA GLU A 38 -7.01 -9.05 -1.47
C GLU A 38 -7.75 -7.95 -2.22
N THR A 39 -8.12 -8.19 -3.48
CA THR A 39 -8.71 -7.16 -4.34
C THR A 39 -9.96 -7.66 -5.06
N SER A 40 -10.72 -6.73 -5.63
CA SER A 40 -11.85 -7.04 -6.53
C SER A 40 -11.40 -7.18 -8.00
N GLY A 41 -10.09 -7.33 -8.25
CA GLY A 41 -9.52 -7.46 -9.59
C GLY A 41 -9.20 -6.15 -10.30
N HIS A 42 -9.33 -5.01 -9.63
CA HIS A 42 -9.02 -3.68 -10.18
C HIS A 42 -8.61 -2.71 -9.06
N GLY A 43 -7.71 -1.80 -9.40
CA GLY A 43 -7.14 -0.80 -8.53
C GLY A 43 -7.82 0.57 -8.60
N PHE A 44 -8.64 0.80 -9.63
CA PHE A 44 -9.38 2.06 -9.84
C PHE A 44 -10.89 1.84 -9.88
N ASP A 45 -11.64 2.76 -9.27
CA ASP A 45 -13.09 2.83 -9.34
C ASP A 45 -13.60 3.32 -10.71
N ALA A 46 -14.93 3.38 -10.88
CA ALA A 46 -15.56 3.81 -12.12
C ALA A 46 -15.32 5.29 -12.48
N GLN A 47 -14.81 6.10 -11.53
CA GLN A 47 -14.45 7.49 -11.74
C GLN A 47 -12.96 7.69 -12.04
N GLY A 48 -12.17 6.61 -12.13
CA GLY A 48 -10.73 6.65 -12.35
C GLY A 48 -9.93 7.03 -11.10
N ARG A 49 -10.52 6.92 -9.90
CA ARG A 49 -9.82 7.15 -8.63
C ARG A 49 -9.34 5.82 -8.06
N PRO A 50 -8.22 5.76 -7.32
CA PRO A 50 -7.83 4.55 -6.62
C PRO A 50 -8.97 3.99 -5.77
N VAL A 51 -9.16 2.67 -5.76
CA VAL A 51 -10.08 2.06 -4.79
C VAL A 51 -9.51 2.30 -3.40
N ILE A 52 -10.29 2.90 -2.50
CA ILE A 52 -9.85 3.22 -1.15
C ILE A 52 -10.83 2.74 -0.08
N LEU A 53 -10.28 2.44 1.08
CA LEU A 53 -11.03 2.35 2.32
C LEU A 53 -10.44 3.30 3.35
N PHE A 54 -11.21 4.31 3.76
CA PHE A 54 -10.83 5.22 4.83
C PHE A 54 -11.19 4.62 6.19
N GLU A 55 -10.24 4.63 7.13
CA GLU A 55 -10.33 4.00 8.44
C GLU A 55 -10.39 5.04 9.57
N PRO A 56 -11.59 5.34 10.13
CA PRO A 56 -11.72 6.38 11.15
C PRO A 56 -10.91 6.14 12.44
N HIS A 57 -10.66 4.88 12.77
CA HIS A 57 -9.83 4.52 13.92
C HIS A 57 -8.33 4.66 13.66
N VAL A 58 -7.90 4.53 12.40
CA VAL A 58 -6.55 4.90 11.99
C VAL A 58 -6.40 6.42 12.00
N PHE A 59 -7.43 7.16 11.56
CA PHE A 59 -7.42 8.62 11.62
C PHE A 59 -7.37 9.13 13.06
N TYR A 60 -8.14 8.52 13.95
CA TYR A 60 -8.09 8.81 15.39
C TYR A 60 -6.67 8.69 15.96
N ARG A 61 -5.95 7.59 15.68
CA ARG A 61 -4.58 7.39 16.20
C ARG A 61 -3.53 8.30 15.57
N ASN A 62 -3.74 8.73 14.32
CA ASN A 62 -2.82 9.62 13.61
C ASN A 62 -3.02 11.11 13.97
N LEU A 63 -4.10 11.46 14.65
CA LEU A 63 -4.37 12.82 15.15
C LEU A 63 -4.01 12.97 16.62
N ALA A 64 -3.89 14.21 17.11
CA ALA A 64 -3.84 14.56 18.52
C ALA A 64 -4.48 15.95 18.77
N GLY A 65 -4.71 16.30 20.04
CA GLY A 65 -5.16 17.63 20.44
C GLY A 65 -6.45 18.10 19.76
N ALA A 66 -6.47 19.37 19.36
CA ALA A 66 -7.64 20.02 18.75
C ALA A 66 -8.08 19.31 17.45
N ALA A 67 -7.14 18.88 16.61
CA ALA A 67 -7.47 18.19 15.35
C ALA A 67 -8.23 16.88 15.61
N ARG A 68 -7.79 16.09 16.62
CA ARG A 68 -8.51 14.87 17.03
C ARG A 68 -9.91 15.21 17.55
N ALA A 69 -10.05 16.23 18.40
CA ALA A 69 -11.34 16.64 18.93
C ALA A 69 -12.32 17.06 17.82
N THR A 70 -11.86 17.87 16.86
CA THR A 70 -12.64 18.27 15.68
C THR A 70 -13.06 17.05 14.84
N ALA A 71 -12.16 16.12 14.58
CA ALA A 71 -12.47 14.92 13.79
C ALA A 71 -13.48 14.00 14.49
N VAL A 72 -13.39 13.86 15.82
CA VAL A 72 -14.36 13.09 16.61
C VAL A 72 -15.73 13.77 16.60
N ALA A 73 -15.79 15.09 16.81
CA ALA A 73 -17.03 15.86 16.78
C ALA A 73 -17.71 15.79 15.41
N ALA A 74 -16.94 15.78 14.32
CA ALA A 74 -17.42 15.60 12.95
C ALA A 74 -17.80 14.15 12.60
N GLY A 75 -17.59 13.19 13.51
CA GLY A 75 -17.84 11.76 13.27
C GLY A 75 -16.87 11.10 12.28
N LEU A 76 -15.73 11.73 12.01
CA LEU A 76 -14.68 11.28 11.09
C LEU A 76 -13.62 10.41 11.77
N ALA A 77 -13.53 10.44 13.10
CA ALA A 77 -12.58 9.65 13.89
C ALA A 77 -13.27 9.02 15.10
N TYR A 78 -12.90 7.77 15.42
CA TYR A 78 -13.36 7.07 16.62
C TYR A 78 -12.32 6.03 17.07
N ALA A 79 -12.23 5.74 18.37
CA ALA A 79 -11.09 5.00 18.90
C ALA A 79 -11.09 3.50 18.57
N LYS A 80 -12.26 2.86 18.48
CA LYS A 80 -12.38 1.42 18.28
C LYS A 80 -12.81 1.10 16.85
N TRP A 81 -12.24 0.04 16.28
CA TRP A 81 -12.70 -0.48 15.01
C TRP A 81 -14.15 -0.96 15.10
N GLY A 82 -14.93 -0.77 14.04
CA GLY A 82 -16.30 -1.30 13.93
C GLY A 82 -17.39 -0.53 14.68
N GLU A 83 -17.10 0.66 15.22
CA GLU A 83 -18.12 1.50 15.88
C GLU A 83 -19.26 1.93 14.93
N LYS A 84 -18.95 2.08 13.64
CA LYS A 84 -19.93 2.41 12.59
C LYS A 84 -19.66 1.61 11.33
N PRO A 85 -20.71 1.24 10.55
CA PRO A 85 -20.54 0.67 9.23
C PRO A 85 -19.74 1.60 8.30
N TYR A 86 -18.96 0.99 7.40
CA TYR A 86 -18.25 1.74 6.36
C TYR A 86 -19.21 2.16 5.24
N PRO A 87 -19.09 3.40 4.74
CA PRO A 87 -19.83 3.82 3.55
C PRO A 87 -19.31 3.08 2.32
N ARG A 88 -20.13 3.03 1.27
CA ARG A 88 -19.71 2.47 -0.03
C ARG A 88 -18.62 3.27 -0.72
N ASP A 89 -18.66 4.60 -0.59
CA ASP A 89 -17.60 5.50 -1.08
C ASP A 89 -16.89 6.16 0.10
N SER A 90 -15.58 5.94 0.21
CA SER A 90 -14.74 6.53 1.26
C SER A 90 -14.30 7.97 0.96
N TYR A 91 -14.35 8.41 -0.31
CA TYR A 91 -13.80 9.70 -0.72
C TYR A 91 -14.44 10.92 -0.05
N PRO A 92 -15.77 11.02 0.13
CA PRO A 92 -16.36 12.14 0.87
C PRO A 92 -15.80 12.28 2.28
N ARG A 93 -15.59 11.15 2.99
CA ARG A 93 -14.98 11.14 4.32
C ARG A 93 -13.51 11.51 4.27
N LEU A 94 -12.75 10.94 3.33
CA LEU A 94 -11.34 11.27 3.16
C LEU A 94 -11.14 12.76 2.89
N LYS A 95 -11.95 13.38 2.03
CA LYS A 95 -11.87 14.82 1.73
C LYS A 95 -12.17 15.67 2.96
N ALA A 96 -13.21 15.33 3.72
CA ALA A 96 -13.53 16.01 4.97
C ALA A 96 -12.41 15.85 6.02
N ALA A 97 -11.79 14.67 6.09
CA ALA A 97 -10.64 14.41 6.96
C ALA A 97 -9.40 15.21 6.52
N CYS A 98 -9.13 15.33 5.22
CA CYS A 98 -8.02 16.12 4.70
C CYS A 98 -8.15 17.62 5.00
N ALA A 99 -9.37 18.12 5.13
CA ALA A 99 -9.62 19.50 5.57
C ALA A 99 -9.25 19.76 7.04
N ILE A 100 -9.12 18.70 7.85
CA ILE A 100 -8.66 18.78 9.24
C ILE A 100 -7.14 18.57 9.29
N ASP A 101 -6.64 17.50 8.70
CA ASP A 101 -5.21 17.19 8.59
C ASP A 101 -4.99 16.27 7.38
N GLU A 102 -4.44 16.82 6.29
CA GLU A 102 -4.20 16.10 5.03
C GLU A 102 -3.31 14.87 5.25
N THR A 103 -2.17 15.03 5.93
CA THR A 103 -1.19 13.95 6.06
C THR A 103 -1.74 12.81 6.92
N ALA A 104 -2.39 13.13 8.05
CA ALA A 104 -3.02 12.12 8.89
C ALA A 104 -4.16 11.42 8.16
N ALA A 105 -4.96 12.14 7.35
CA ALA A 105 -6.05 11.56 6.58
C ALA A 105 -5.55 10.59 5.51
N LEU A 106 -4.52 10.96 4.74
CA LEU A 106 -3.93 10.09 3.71
C LEU A 106 -3.29 8.84 4.32
N ARG A 107 -2.66 8.96 5.50
CA ARG A 107 -2.14 7.80 6.26
C ARG A 107 -3.23 6.84 6.73
N SER A 108 -4.47 7.32 6.79
CA SER A 108 -5.61 6.60 7.36
C SER A 108 -6.52 5.97 6.32
N ALA A 109 -6.05 5.84 5.08
CA ALA A 109 -6.75 5.10 4.04
C ALA A 109 -5.85 4.01 3.46
N SER A 110 -6.45 2.87 3.09
CA SER A 110 -5.82 1.90 2.19
C SER A 110 -6.06 2.29 0.75
N TRP A 111 -5.08 1.98 -0.11
CA TRP A 111 -5.05 2.48 -1.48
C TRP A 111 -4.83 1.38 -2.51
N GLY A 112 -5.62 1.42 -3.59
CA GLY A 112 -5.41 0.67 -4.83
C GLY A 112 -5.35 -0.85 -4.68
N LEU A 113 -4.69 -1.52 -5.63
CA LEU A 113 -4.36 -2.95 -5.54
C LEU A 113 -3.53 -3.24 -4.28
N GLY A 114 -3.79 -4.40 -3.69
CA GLY A 114 -3.15 -4.82 -2.43
C GLY A 114 -3.60 -4.04 -1.19
N GLN A 115 -4.33 -2.93 -1.34
CA GLN A 115 -4.95 -2.18 -0.23
C GLN A 115 -3.97 -1.84 0.90
N VAL A 116 -2.75 -1.40 0.54
CA VAL A 116 -1.74 -1.00 1.52
C VAL A 116 -2.20 0.27 2.23
N LEU A 117 -2.25 0.22 3.57
CA LEU A 117 -2.63 1.35 4.41
C LEU A 117 -1.56 2.45 4.35
N GLY A 118 -1.98 3.69 4.10
CA GLY A 118 -1.09 4.82 3.83
C GLY A 118 -0.08 5.13 4.93
N GLU A 119 -0.33 4.76 6.19
CA GLU A 119 0.65 4.88 7.27
C GLU A 119 1.93 4.06 7.04
N ASN A 120 1.85 3.04 6.17
CA ASN A 120 2.95 2.16 5.80
C ASN A 120 3.72 2.65 4.57
N PHE A 121 3.55 3.92 4.14
CA PHE A 121 4.18 4.47 2.94
C PHE A 121 5.70 4.19 2.86
N ARG A 122 6.43 4.20 3.99
CA ARG A 122 7.86 3.86 4.02
C ARG A 122 8.13 2.41 3.67
N ALA A 123 7.37 1.49 4.25
CA ALA A 123 7.46 0.06 3.95
C ALA A 123 7.00 -0.25 2.51
N ALA A 124 6.09 0.56 1.96
CA ALA A 124 5.67 0.51 0.56
C ALA A 124 6.71 1.11 -0.41
N GLY A 125 7.80 1.70 0.09
CA GLY A 125 8.89 2.25 -0.73
C GLY A 125 8.83 3.75 -1.02
N PHE A 126 7.99 4.50 -0.32
CA PHE A 126 7.79 5.95 -0.53
C PHE A 126 8.38 6.79 0.61
N LEU A 127 8.77 8.03 0.27
CA LEU A 127 9.33 8.99 1.23
C LEU A 127 8.26 9.75 2.02
N THR A 128 7.07 9.91 1.44
CA THR A 128 5.91 10.56 2.04
C THR A 128 4.64 9.80 1.65
N VAL A 129 3.56 9.98 2.42
CA VAL A 129 2.26 9.41 2.06
C VAL A 129 1.70 10.07 0.81
N GLN A 130 1.94 11.36 0.59
CA GLN A 130 1.52 12.07 -0.62
C GLN A 130 2.13 11.44 -1.88
N ALA A 131 3.44 11.15 -1.86
CA ALA A 131 4.12 10.48 -2.97
C ALA A 131 3.56 9.08 -3.22
N MET A 132 3.23 8.34 -2.15
CA MET A 132 2.52 7.07 -2.27
C MET A 132 1.19 7.28 -2.99
N VAL A 133 0.35 8.21 -2.54
CA VAL A 133 -0.99 8.41 -3.12
C VAL A 133 -0.92 8.88 -4.57
N GLU A 134 0.02 9.76 -4.92
CA GLU A 134 0.28 10.17 -6.31
C GLU A 134 0.61 8.97 -7.21
N ALA A 135 1.45 8.05 -6.73
CA ALA A 135 1.73 6.82 -7.44
C ALA A 135 0.49 5.91 -7.56
N MET A 136 -0.32 5.81 -6.49
CA MET A 136 -1.58 5.05 -6.53
C MET A 136 -2.55 5.60 -7.57
N MET A 137 -2.61 6.92 -7.78
CA MET A 137 -3.46 7.56 -8.80
C MET A 137 -2.97 7.34 -10.23
N ALA A 138 -1.69 7.05 -10.41
CA ALA A 138 -1.08 6.97 -11.73
C ALA A 138 -1.25 5.61 -12.40
N ASP A 139 -1.03 4.52 -11.65
CA ASP A 139 -0.76 3.21 -12.26
C ASP A 139 -1.05 2.03 -11.31
N GLU A 140 -1.78 1.03 -11.78
CA GLU A 140 -1.98 -0.25 -11.06
C GLU A 140 -0.66 -1.00 -10.86
N ALA A 141 0.33 -0.86 -11.75
CA ALA A 141 1.67 -1.44 -11.56
C ALA A 141 2.39 -0.83 -10.35
N LEU A 142 2.20 0.47 -10.10
CA LEU A 142 2.74 1.15 -8.91
C LEU A 142 1.98 0.76 -7.64
N GLN A 143 0.67 0.51 -7.74
CA GLN A 143 -0.11 -0.03 -6.63
C GLN A 143 0.38 -1.43 -6.25
N LEU A 144 0.59 -2.32 -7.22
CA LEU A 144 1.14 -3.65 -6.99
C LEU A 144 2.58 -3.58 -6.44
N ALA A 145 3.42 -2.70 -6.99
CA ALA A 145 4.78 -2.51 -6.48
C ALA A 145 4.79 -2.08 -5.00
N ALA A 146 3.88 -1.19 -4.59
CA ALA A 146 3.72 -0.80 -3.19
C ALA A 146 3.36 -1.98 -2.28
N ALA A 147 2.46 -2.86 -2.74
CA ALA A 147 2.10 -4.08 -2.01
C ALA A 147 3.26 -5.06 -1.90
N VAL A 148 4.00 -5.29 -2.99
CA VAL A 148 5.17 -6.16 -3.01
C VAL A 148 6.29 -5.64 -2.10
N ASN A 149 6.56 -4.33 -2.13
CA ASN A 149 7.51 -3.69 -1.21
C ASN A 149 7.07 -3.87 0.25
N PHE A 150 5.79 -3.67 0.54
CA PHE A 150 5.24 -3.86 1.86
C PHE A 150 5.38 -5.32 2.35
N ILE A 151 5.11 -6.30 1.48
CA ILE A 151 5.30 -7.73 1.74
C ILE A 151 6.77 -8.02 2.10
N ALA A 152 7.72 -7.50 1.31
CA ALA A 152 9.15 -7.67 1.55
C ALA A 152 9.61 -7.01 2.86
N ALA A 153 9.22 -5.75 3.09
CA ALA A 153 9.58 -4.98 4.28
C ALA A 153 9.09 -5.65 5.58
N ASN A 154 7.95 -6.33 5.53
CA ASN A 154 7.39 -7.06 6.66
C ASN A 154 7.80 -8.55 6.72
N ARG A 155 8.72 -8.99 5.84
CA ARG A 155 9.23 -10.37 5.76
C ARG A 155 8.14 -11.41 5.52
N LEU A 156 7.11 -11.04 4.77
CA LEU A 156 6.01 -11.92 4.36
C LEU A 156 6.29 -12.65 3.05
N ASP A 157 7.26 -12.17 2.28
CA ASP A 157 7.80 -12.79 1.07
C ASP A 157 8.23 -14.24 1.29
N GLY A 158 8.90 -14.54 2.41
CA GLY A 158 9.28 -15.91 2.77
C GLY A 158 8.10 -16.84 3.05
N LYS A 159 6.93 -16.29 3.38
CA LYS A 159 5.68 -17.05 3.55
C LYS A 159 5.08 -17.41 2.21
N LEU A 160 5.05 -16.47 1.26
CA LEU A 160 4.63 -16.74 -0.11
C LEU A 160 5.52 -17.78 -0.78
N ARG A 161 6.85 -17.66 -0.69
CA ARG A 161 7.80 -18.65 -1.27
C ARG A 161 7.62 -20.07 -0.74
N LYS A 162 7.14 -20.21 0.50
CA LYS A 162 6.90 -21.51 1.15
C LYS A 162 5.45 -21.97 1.05
N HIS A 163 4.60 -21.19 0.37
CA HIS A 163 3.15 -21.38 0.34
C HIS A 163 2.54 -21.53 1.75
N ASP A 164 3.10 -20.83 2.74
CA ASP A 164 2.56 -20.75 4.10
C ASP A 164 1.43 -19.71 4.14
N TRP A 165 0.27 -20.09 3.58
CA TRP A 165 -0.88 -19.21 3.40
C TRP A 165 -1.45 -18.71 4.73
N ALA A 166 -1.48 -19.55 5.75
CA ALA A 166 -1.89 -19.16 7.10
C ALA A 166 -0.91 -18.14 7.72
N GLY A 167 0.39 -18.39 7.59
CA GLY A 167 1.42 -17.46 8.04
C GLY A 167 1.39 -16.13 7.29
N PHE A 168 1.17 -16.17 5.97
CA PHE A 168 1.01 -14.97 5.15
C PHE A 168 -0.25 -14.21 5.53
N ALA A 169 -1.43 -14.85 5.56
CA ALA A 169 -2.70 -14.23 5.90
C ALA A 169 -2.72 -13.64 7.32
N LYS A 170 -2.12 -14.33 8.29
CA LYS A 170 -1.95 -13.77 9.64
C LYS A 170 -1.07 -12.52 9.64
N GLY A 171 -0.01 -12.54 8.85
CA GLY A 171 0.93 -11.44 8.72
C GLY A 171 0.33 -10.24 7.98
N TYR A 172 -0.45 -10.49 6.91
CA TYR A 172 -1.00 -9.47 6.02
C TYR A 172 -2.39 -8.96 6.46
N ASN A 173 -3.29 -9.82 6.93
CA ASN A 173 -4.65 -9.45 7.32
C ASN A 173 -4.85 -9.38 8.85
N GLY A 174 -3.82 -9.74 9.62
CA GLY A 174 -3.84 -9.73 11.08
C GLY A 174 -4.41 -11.01 11.72
N ALA A 175 -4.44 -11.04 13.06
CA ALA A 175 -4.75 -12.25 13.84
C ALA A 175 -6.16 -12.83 13.61
N SER A 176 -7.09 -12.02 13.09
CA SER A 176 -8.47 -12.45 12.79
C SER A 176 -8.65 -13.00 11.36
N TYR A 177 -7.58 -13.25 10.61
CA TYR A 177 -7.65 -13.72 9.22
C TYR A 177 -8.56 -14.95 9.03
N GLY A 178 -8.51 -15.92 9.94
CA GLY A 178 -9.30 -17.15 9.85
C GLY A 178 -10.81 -16.93 9.82
N LYS A 179 -11.33 -15.81 10.34
CA LYS A 179 -12.77 -15.47 10.30
C LYS A 179 -13.32 -15.32 8.88
N ASN A 180 -12.45 -15.00 7.91
CA ASN A 180 -12.81 -14.82 6.51
C ASN A 180 -12.11 -15.81 5.58
N ALA A 181 -11.53 -16.88 6.15
CA ALA A 181 -10.86 -17.96 5.43
C ALA A 181 -9.79 -17.47 4.43
N TYR A 182 -9.01 -16.43 4.79
CA TYR A 182 -8.01 -15.86 3.88
C TYR A 182 -6.97 -16.89 3.43
N ASP A 183 -6.48 -17.69 4.36
CA ASP A 183 -5.54 -18.78 4.13
C ASP A 183 -6.08 -19.80 3.12
N ILE A 184 -7.32 -20.25 3.31
CA ILE A 184 -7.98 -21.20 2.41
C ILE A 184 -8.12 -20.57 1.02
N ARG A 185 -8.60 -19.33 0.95
CA ARG A 185 -8.81 -18.63 -0.32
C ARG A 185 -7.52 -18.38 -1.08
N LEU A 186 -6.42 -18.05 -0.39
CA LEU A 186 -5.09 -17.91 -0.99
C LEU A 186 -4.61 -19.24 -1.57
N ALA A 187 -4.76 -20.33 -0.81
CA ALA A 187 -4.38 -21.66 -1.26
C ALA A 187 -5.19 -22.11 -2.49
N GLU A 188 -6.50 -21.85 -2.50
CA GLU A 188 -7.39 -22.16 -3.62
C GLU A 188 -7.07 -21.32 -4.86
N ALA A 189 -6.84 -20.02 -4.68
CA ALA A 189 -6.46 -19.12 -5.76
C ALA A 189 -5.11 -19.55 -6.36
N PHE A 190 -4.11 -19.85 -5.53
CA PHE A 190 -2.82 -20.35 -6.02
C PHE A 190 -2.97 -21.65 -6.82
N ARG A 191 -3.73 -22.63 -6.32
CA ARG A 191 -4.00 -23.89 -7.03
C ARG A 191 -4.68 -23.66 -8.38
N LYS A 192 -5.56 -22.67 -8.48
CA LYS A 192 -6.18 -22.29 -9.76
C LYS A 192 -5.13 -21.74 -10.73
N TRP A 193 -4.28 -20.82 -10.27
CA TRP A 193 -3.31 -20.13 -11.12
C TRP A 193 -2.16 -21.03 -11.58
N SER A 194 -1.71 -21.95 -10.74
CA SER A 194 -0.70 -22.95 -11.11
C SER A 194 -1.16 -23.96 -12.16
N GLY A 195 -2.47 -24.06 -12.39
CA GLY A 195 -3.04 -24.82 -13.52
C GLY A 195 -3.07 -24.05 -14.85
N ILE A 196 -2.68 -22.78 -14.87
CA ILE A 196 -2.71 -21.91 -16.05
C ILE A 196 -1.26 -21.60 -16.46
N ARG A 197 -0.94 -21.71 -17.75
CA ARG A 197 0.42 -21.50 -18.26
C ARG A 197 0.91 -20.07 -18.04
N ASP A 198 2.12 -19.95 -17.48
CA ASP A 198 2.73 -18.65 -17.19
C ASP A 198 2.93 -17.74 -18.40
N THR A 199 2.87 -16.44 -18.15
CA THR A 199 3.23 -15.36 -19.06
C THR A 199 4.69 -15.54 -19.49
N PRO A 200 4.98 -15.66 -20.81
CA PRO A 200 6.34 -15.78 -21.28
C PRO A 200 7.19 -14.57 -20.85
N PRO A 201 8.47 -14.79 -20.51
CA PRO A 201 9.35 -13.69 -20.14
C PRO A 201 9.46 -12.67 -21.28
N ALA A 202 9.50 -11.38 -20.92
CA ALA A 202 9.67 -10.30 -21.88
C ALA A 202 11.00 -10.44 -22.65
N ALA A 203 10.97 -10.12 -23.95
CA ALA A 203 12.17 -10.15 -24.80
C ALA A 203 13.26 -9.14 -24.39
N ALA A 204 12.92 -8.17 -23.53
CA ALA A 204 13.86 -7.21 -22.94
C ALA A 204 13.48 -6.94 -21.47
N PRO A 205 14.46 -6.64 -20.59
CA PRO A 205 14.19 -6.29 -19.21
C PRO A 205 13.39 -4.97 -19.13
N VAL A 206 12.14 -5.06 -18.68
CA VAL A 206 11.29 -3.88 -18.45
C VAL A 206 11.62 -3.30 -17.06
N PRO A 207 12.05 -2.03 -16.94
CA PRO A 207 12.45 -1.43 -15.66
C PRO A 207 11.31 -1.47 -14.64
N ILE A 208 11.53 -2.08 -13.47
CA ILE A 208 10.54 -2.13 -12.38
C ILE A 208 10.02 -0.72 -12.13
N PRO A 209 8.68 -0.49 -12.03
CA PRO A 209 8.13 0.82 -11.83
C PRO A 209 8.64 1.34 -10.49
N GLN A 210 9.46 2.39 -10.53
CA GLN A 210 9.94 3.02 -9.32
C GLN A 210 9.01 4.18 -8.96
N PRO A 211 8.75 4.41 -7.67
CA PRO A 211 8.19 5.65 -7.22
C PRO A 211 8.98 6.82 -7.81
N PRO A 212 8.32 7.89 -8.29
CA PRO A 212 9.02 9.09 -8.70
C PRO A 212 9.89 9.56 -7.53
N GLN A 213 11.21 9.57 -7.74
CA GLN A 213 12.13 10.13 -6.77
C GLN A 213 11.89 11.64 -6.76
N PRO A 214 11.74 12.30 -5.60
CA PRO A 214 11.74 13.74 -5.58
C PRO A 214 13.06 14.19 -6.20
N ASN A 215 12.99 15.03 -7.23
CA ASN A 215 14.15 15.56 -7.93
C ASN A 215 15.20 15.94 -6.89
N GLY A 216 16.31 15.20 -6.88
CA GLY A 216 17.46 15.59 -6.10
C GLY A 216 17.82 16.98 -6.59
N SER A 217 17.61 17.99 -5.75
CA SER A 217 18.28 19.26 -5.91
C SER A 217 19.76 18.92 -6.00
N THR A 218 20.31 19.01 -7.21
CA THR A 218 21.73 18.92 -7.45
C THR A 218 22.38 19.87 -6.45
N PRO A 219 23.36 19.44 -5.63
CA PRO A 219 24.12 20.41 -4.87
C PRO A 219 24.75 21.34 -5.90
N ALA A 220 24.37 22.61 -5.87
CA ALA A 220 25.05 23.63 -6.63
C ALA A 220 26.55 23.44 -6.38
N LYS A 221 27.30 23.24 -7.47
CA LYS A 221 28.75 23.13 -7.45
C LYS A 221 29.29 24.43 -6.85
N ALA A 222 29.62 24.41 -5.56
CA ALA A 222 30.22 25.55 -4.90
C ALA A 222 31.65 25.70 -5.43
N GLU A 223 31.92 26.83 -6.08
CA GLU A 223 33.27 27.28 -6.40
C GLU A 223 34.05 27.62 -5.12
N PRO A 224 35.39 27.44 -5.11
CA PRO A 224 36.21 27.58 -3.91
C PRO A 224 36.51 29.05 -3.61
N GLY A 225 35.95 29.57 -2.51
CA GLY A 225 36.18 30.94 -2.04
C GLY A 225 36.58 31.00 -0.56
N LYS A 226 37.89 31.02 -0.31
CA LYS A 226 38.65 31.62 0.81
C LYS A 226 38.10 31.56 2.26
N ALA A 227 38.80 30.74 3.04
CA ALA A 227 39.22 30.87 4.44
C ALA A 227 38.60 31.98 5.34
N GLY A 228 38.00 31.54 6.45
CA GLY A 228 37.77 32.33 7.66
C GLY A 228 37.72 31.40 8.88
N VAL A 229 38.84 31.30 9.58
CA VAL A 229 39.04 30.50 10.80
C VAL A 229 38.18 31.02 11.96
N ARG A 230 37.50 30.13 12.70
CA ARG A 230 37.41 30.16 14.17
C ARG A 230 36.93 28.82 14.73
N ARG A 231 37.76 28.24 15.62
CA ARG A 231 37.53 27.00 16.38
C ARG A 231 36.76 27.31 17.67
N GLY A 232 35.86 26.41 18.06
CA GLY A 232 35.27 26.31 19.40
C GLY A 232 34.54 24.96 19.53
N PRO A 233 34.73 24.19 20.63
CA PRO A 233 34.44 22.75 20.64
C PRO A 233 33.04 22.45 21.20
N PHE A 234 32.31 21.51 20.61
CA PHE A 234 31.34 20.72 21.37
C PHE A 234 31.33 19.27 20.86
N SER A 235 31.81 18.42 21.75
CA SER A 235 31.85 16.96 21.72
C SER A 235 30.50 16.36 22.11
N GLY A 236 30.07 15.30 21.43
CA GLY A 236 29.02 14.41 21.93
C GLY A 236 28.31 13.60 20.82
N PRO A 237 28.44 12.27 20.77
CA PRO A 237 27.86 11.43 19.72
C PRO A 237 26.45 10.96 20.12
N PHE A 238 25.47 11.11 19.23
CA PHE A 238 24.25 10.31 19.29
C PHE A 238 24.25 9.31 18.12
N SER A 239 24.98 8.22 18.34
CA SER A 239 24.73 6.94 17.68
C SER A 239 23.74 6.18 18.56
N GLY A 240 22.54 5.92 18.04
CA GLY A 240 21.55 5.09 18.70
C GLY A 240 20.65 4.41 17.67
N PRO A 241 20.47 3.08 17.70
CA PRO A 241 19.66 2.36 16.73
C PRO A 241 18.18 2.57 17.03
N LEU A 242 17.39 2.99 16.03
CA LEU A 242 15.92 2.91 16.11
C LEU A 242 15.50 1.45 15.87
N SER A 243 15.76 0.61 16.86
CA SER A 243 15.11 -0.67 17.06
C SER A 243 13.83 -0.45 17.85
N GLY A 244 12.69 -0.81 17.24
CA GLY A 244 11.47 -1.15 17.98
C GLY A 244 10.25 -0.30 17.69
N LEU A 245 9.43 -0.75 16.74
CA LEU A 245 8.01 -0.94 17.03
C LEU A 245 7.59 -2.28 16.41
N ARG A 246 7.41 -3.28 17.29
CA ARG A 246 6.78 -4.56 16.95
C ARG A 246 5.29 -4.35 16.75
N ALA A 247 4.74 -5.12 15.81
CA ALA A 247 3.33 -5.22 15.41
C ALA A 247 2.78 -4.01 14.64
N ALA A 248 2.98 -4.03 13.31
CA ALA A 248 1.98 -3.47 12.41
C ALA A 248 0.67 -4.23 12.69
N VAL A 249 -0.25 -3.61 13.42
CA VAL A 249 -1.63 -4.10 13.47
C VAL A 249 -2.20 -3.79 12.10
N LEU A 250 -2.01 -4.71 11.15
CA LEU A 250 -2.83 -4.74 9.94
C LEU A 250 -4.26 -4.95 10.42
N ALA A 251 -5.02 -3.86 10.34
CA ALA A 251 -6.42 -3.84 10.70
C ALA A 251 -7.15 -4.90 9.84
N PRO A 252 -8.23 -5.52 10.36
CA PRO A 252 -9.04 -6.49 9.63
C PRO A 252 -9.83 -5.74 8.56
N LEU A 253 -9.15 -5.29 7.50
CA LEU A 253 -9.67 -4.30 6.58
C LEU A 253 -10.43 -4.96 5.41
N VAL A 254 -9.94 -6.12 4.99
CA VAL A 254 -10.36 -6.70 3.70
C VAL A 254 -11.73 -7.37 3.78
N ALA A 255 -12.21 -7.75 4.97
CA ALA A 255 -13.57 -8.29 5.15
C ALA A 255 -14.66 -7.24 4.85
N ALA A 256 -14.40 -5.97 5.22
CA ALA A 256 -15.27 -4.86 4.87
C ALA A 256 -15.19 -4.53 3.38
N ILE A 257 -13.99 -4.62 2.77
CA ILE A 257 -13.78 -4.38 1.34
C ILE A 257 -14.51 -5.44 0.49
N LEU A 258 -14.39 -6.72 0.84
CA LEU A 258 -15.04 -7.83 0.13
C LEU A 258 -16.57 -7.81 0.20
N SER A 259 -17.17 -7.21 1.22
CA SER A 259 -18.63 -7.04 1.30
C SER A 259 -19.14 -5.80 0.56
N LEU A 260 -18.25 -4.86 0.22
CA LEU A 260 -18.60 -3.62 -0.50
C LEU A 260 -18.56 -3.76 -2.03
N PHE A 261 -17.96 -4.82 -2.57
CA PHE A 261 -17.83 -5.05 -4.01
C PHE A 261 -18.31 -6.46 -4.40
N ARG A 262 -19.27 -6.54 -5.33
CA ARG A 262 -19.61 -7.81 -5.99
C ARG A 262 -18.35 -8.32 -6.71
N LYS A 263 -17.94 -9.56 -6.46
CA LYS A 263 -16.86 -10.21 -7.22
C LYS A 263 -17.18 -10.14 -8.71
N ALA A 264 -16.45 -9.30 -9.45
CA ALA A 264 -16.34 -9.42 -10.89
C ALA A 264 -15.41 -10.62 -11.20
N PRO A 265 -15.51 -11.26 -12.38
CA PRO A 265 -14.48 -12.17 -12.84
C PRO A 265 -13.13 -11.47 -12.78
N SER A 266 -12.11 -12.13 -12.23
CA SER A 266 -10.74 -11.59 -12.22
C SER A 266 -10.36 -11.17 -13.65
N LEU A 267 -10.04 -9.88 -13.81
CA LEU A 267 -9.65 -9.32 -15.11
C LEU A 267 -8.17 -9.59 -15.43
N PHE A 268 -7.38 -10.02 -14.44
CA PHE A 268 -6.03 -10.49 -14.66
C PHE A 268 -6.12 -11.75 -15.52
N ARG A 269 -5.55 -11.71 -16.71
CA ARG A 269 -5.47 -12.86 -17.60
C ARG A 269 -3.98 -13.12 -17.83
N LYS A 270 -3.56 -14.38 -17.74
CA LYS A 270 -2.28 -14.77 -18.35
C LYS A 270 -2.43 -14.58 -19.87
N ALA A 271 -1.40 -14.07 -20.52
CA ALA A 271 -1.43 -13.78 -21.96
C ALA A 271 -1.95 -15.00 -22.75
N LYS A 272 -2.91 -14.80 -23.65
CA LYS A 272 -3.28 -15.86 -24.62
C LYS A 272 -2.16 -16.02 -25.65
N PRO A 273 -1.92 -17.25 -26.14
CA PRO A 273 -0.90 -17.52 -27.16
C PRO A 273 -1.12 -16.71 -28.44
#